data_AF-A0A7J5E9A4-F1
#
_entry.id   AF-A0A7J5E9A4-F1
#
_cell.length_a   1.000
_cell.length_b   1.000
_cell.length_c   1.000
_cell.angle_alpha   90.00
_cell.angle_beta   90.00
_cell.angle_gamma   90.00
#
_symmetry.space_group_name_H-M   'P 1'
#
loop_
_entity.id
_entity.type
_entity.pdbx_description
1 polymer ?
#
loop_
_entity_poly.entity_id
_entity_poly.type
_entity_poly.pdbx_seq_one_letter_code
_entity_poly.pdbx_strand_id
1 'polypeptide(L)'
;MTKNPSIYEINTRVWIKRFDTPTTKAKLRDVPLSYWQEIADLGIEYVWLMGIWQTCESTIDKYCFEEGLTKSYSRALKDWKHEDISSSPYSIDDYQINPLLGDEDDFLWLKNELNG
;
A
#
# COMPACT_ATOMS: atom_id res chain seq x y z
N MET A 1 12.76 5.84 23.14
CA MET A 1 12.50 6.80 22.06
C MET A 1 13.76 7.59 21.82
N THR A 2 14.25 7.57 20.57
CA THR A 2 15.42 8.37 20.21
C THR A 2 15.06 9.86 20.16
N LYS A 3 16.08 10.72 20.13
CA LYS A 3 15.88 12.17 20.05
C LYS A 3 15.35 12.63 18.68
N ASN A 4 15.51 11.81 17.64
CA ASN A 4 15.12 12.10 16.26
C ASN A 4 14.57 10.81 15.62
N PRO A 5 13.26 10.51 15.78
CA PRO A 5 12.70 9.28 15.25
C PRO A 5 12.73 9.24 13.73
N SER A 6 13.06 8.08 13.19
CA SER A 6 13.05 7.77 11.76
C SER A 6 11.73 7.12 11.36
N ILE A 7 11.20 7.53 10.20
CA ILE A 7 9.97 6.98 9.62
C ILE A 7 10.21 6.52 8.19
N TYR A 8 9.70 5.34 7.86
CA TYR A 8 9.72 4.79 6.51
C TYR A 8 8.30 4.72 5.95
N GLU A 9 8.00 5.58 4.99
CA GLU A 9 6.73 5.60 4.28
C GLU A 9 6.71 4.58 3.15
N ILE A 10 5.67 3.76 3.12
CA ILE A 10 5.44 2.72 2.11
C ILE A 10 4.11 3.01 1.42
N ASN A 11 4.14 3.16 0.09
CA ASN A 11 2.92 3.07 -0.72
C ASN A 11 2.44 1.61 -0.74
N THR A 12 1.62 1.24 0.25
CA THR A 12 1.26 -0.15 0.54
C THR A 12 0.61 -0.85 -0.66
N ARG A 13 -0.23 -0.13 -1.42
CA ARG A 13 -0.98 -0.66 -2.57
C ARG A 13 -0.09 -1.10 -3.74
N VAL A 14 1.05 -0.41 -3.92
CA VAL A 14 2.02 -0.73 -4.97
C VAL A 14 3.05 -1.73 -4.43
N TRP A 15 3.55 -1.46 -3.22
CA TRP A 15 4.60 -2.25 -2.59
C TRP A 15 4.20 -3.70 -2.34
N ILE A 16 2.96 -3.95 -1.91
CA ILE A 16 2.49 -5.30 -1.58
C ILE A 16 2.54 -6.27 -2.76
N LYS A 17 2.40 -5.75 -3.98
CA LYS A 17 2.44 -6.54 -5.23
C LYS A 17 3.79 -7.23 -5.45
N ARG A 18 4.86 -6.79 -4.77
CA ARG A 18 6.19 -7.45 -4.81
C ARG A 18 6.17 -8.84 -4.17
N PHE A 19 5.16 -9.13 -3.36
CA PHE A 19 4.97 -10.41 -2.68
C PHE A 19 3.89 -11.28 -3.35
N ASP A 20 3.28 -10.81 -4.44
CA ASP A 20 2.35 -11.60 -5.23
C ASP A 20 3.01 -12.90 -5.71
N THR A 21 2.23 -13.98 -5.75
CA THR A 21 2.61 -15.22 -6.44
C THR A 21 1.95 -15.27 -7.82
N PRO A 22 2.33 -16.21 -8.71
CA PRO A 22 1.63 -16.38 -9.99
C PRO A 22 0.12 -16.67 -9.86
N THR A 23 -0.34 -17.11 -8.69
CA THR A 23 -1.72 -17.55 -8.46
C THR A 23 -2.47 -16.75 -7.40
N THR A 24 -1.79 -15.94 -6.58
CA THR A 24 -2.39 -15.23 -5.44
C THR A 24 -1.87 -13.81 -5.32
N LYS A 25 -2.77 -12.89 -4.96
CA LYS A 25 -2.43 -11.53 -4.55
C LYS A 25 -2.05 -11.52 -3.08
N ALA A 26 -0.92 -10.91 -2.77
CA ALA A 26 -0.43 -10.85 -1.40
C ALA A 26 -1.23 -9.85 -0.57
N LYS A 27 -1.43 -10.21 0.70
CA LYS A 27 -1.95 -9.36 1.77
C LYS A 27 -0.85 -9.05 2.77
N LEU A 28 -1.11 -8.14 3.72
CA LEU A 28 -0.13 -7.74 4.72
C LEU A 28 0.46 -8.92 5.51
N ARG A 29 -0.36 -9.95 5.78
CA ARG A 29 0.08 -11.16 6.49
C ARG A 29 1.03 -12.05 5.69
N ASP A 30 1.01 -11.95 4.36
CA ASP A 30 1.88 -12.75 3.48
C ASP A 30 3.30 -12.16 3.40
N VAL A 31 3.51 -10.94 3.91
CA VAL A 31 4.83 -10.30 3.94
C VAL A 31 5.69 -11.00 4.99
N PRO A 32 6.86 -11.57 4.60
CA PRO A 32 7.73 -12.27 5.54
C PRO A 32 8.18 -11.35 6.67
N LEU A 33 8.20 -11.86 7.91
CA LEU A 33 8.72 -11.12 9.07
C LEU A 33 10.17 -10.65 8.89
N SER A 34 10.97 -11.39 8.11
CA SER A 34 12.33 -10.98 7.76
C SER A 34 12.40 -9.65 7.02
N TYR A 35 11.40 -9.30 6.19
CA TYR A 35 11.36 -8.01 5.51
C TYR A 35 11.23 -6.86 6.51
N TRP A 36 10.38 -7.03 7.53
CA TRP A 36 10.21 -6.04 8.58
C TRP A 36 11.44 -5.94 9.48
N GLN A 37 12.09 -7.08 9.76
CA GLN A 37 13.36 -7.11 10.48
C GLN A 37 14.45 -6.36 9.72
N GLU A 38 14.56 -6.51 8.40
CA GLU A 38 15.51 -5.76 7.58
C GLU A 38 15.29 -4.24 7.69
N ILE A 39 14.04 -3.78 7.75
CA ILE A 39 13.72 -2.35 7.99
C ILE A 39 14.17 -1.92 9.39
N ALA A 40 13.92 -2.73 10.41
CA ALA A 40 14.34 -2.44 11.77
C ALA A 40 15.87 -2.39 11.91
N ASP A 41 16.59 -3.30 11.23
CA ASP A 41 18.06 -3.37 11.21
C ASP A 41 18.71 -2.14 10.55
N LEU A 42 17.97 -1.41 9.70
CA LEU A 42 18.39 -0.11 9.17
C LEU A 42 18.24 1.05 10.19
N GLY A 43 17.72 0.78 11.39
CA GLY A 43 17.47 1.79 12.42
C GLY A 43 16.21 2.62 12.17
N ILE A 44 15.25 2.09 11.41
CA ILE A 44 13.94 2.71 11.22
C ILE A 44 13.04 2.41 12.43
N GLU A 45 12.51 3.45 13.07
CA GLU A 45 11.65 3.31 14.27
C GLU A 45 10.16 3.17 13.93
N TYR A 46 9.70 3.81 12.86
CA TYR A 46 8.29 3.80 12.46
C TYR A 46 8.12 3.42 11.00
N VAL A 47 7.10 2.61 10.72
CA VAL A 47 6.61 2.39 9.36
C VAL A 47 5.27 3.09 9.17
N TRP A 48 5.14 3.81 8.07
CA TRP A 48 3.86 4.38 7.65
C TRP A 48 3.37 3.63 6.42
N LEU A 49 2.34 2.81 6.62
CA LEU A 49 1.62 2.12 5.56
C LEU A 49 0.61 3.10 4.92
N MET A 50 1.04 3.84 3.90
CA MET A 50 0.19 4.75 3.16
C MET A 50 -0.85 3.96 2.35
N GLY A 51 -2.11 4.42 2.37
CA GLY A 51 -3.18 3.90 1.52
C GLY A 51 -3.86 2.62 2.03
N ILE A 52 -3.81 2.35 3.34
CA ILE A 52 -4.41 1.14 3.94
C ILE A 52 -5.95 1.16 3.99
N TRP A 53 -6.58 2.33 3.91
CA TRP A 53 -8.03 2.45 4.03
C TRP A 53 -8.76 2.12 2.73
N GLN A 54 -10.03 1.77 2.86
CA GLN A 54 -10.94 1.58 1.74
C GLN A 54 -11.12 2.87 0.94
N THR A 55 -11.19 2.71 -0.38
CA THR A 55 -11.41 3.81 -1.33
C THR A 55 -12.52 3.43 -2.29
N CYS A 56 -13.23 4.43 -2.80
CA CYS A 56 -14.39 4.18 -3.63
C CYS A 56 -13.98 3.82 -5.07
N GLU A 57 -14.05 2.53 -5.43
CA GLU A 57 -13.69 2.06 -6.78
C GLU A 57 -14.55 2.68 -7.88
N SER A 58 -15.84 2.95 -7.59
CA SER A 58 -16.77 3.57 -8.53
C SER A 58 -16.35 4.97 -9.00
N THR A 59 -15.41 5.60 -8.29
CA THR A 59 -14.93 6.95 -8.59
C THR A 59 -13.69 6.95 -9.49
N ILE A 60 -13.02 5.81 -9.67
CA ILE A 60 -11.78 5.70 -10.46
C ILE A 60 -12.04 6.11 -11.90
N ASP A 61 -13.03 5.51 -12.56
CA ASP A 61 -13.36 5.79 -13.96
C ASP A 61 -13.68 7.26 -14.21
N LYS A 62 -14.28 7.91 -13.19
CA LYS A 62 -14.72 9.30 -13.27
C LYS A 62 -13.57 10.30 -13.07
N TYR A 63 -12.62 10.03 -12.17
CA TYR A 63 -11.62 11.02 -11.75
C TYR A 63 -10.19 10.68 -12.16
N CYS A 64 -9.88 9.42 -12.45
CA CYS A 64 -8.50 9.00 -12.72
C CYS A 64 -8.16 8.97 -14.23
N PHE A 65 -9.12 9.17 -15.13
CA PHE A 65 -8.89 9.08 -16.58
C PHE A 65 -9.13 10.38 -17.36
N GLU A 66 -9.07 11.53 -16.69
CA GLU A 66 -9.02 12.80 -17.41
C GLU A 66 -7.78 12.89 -18.34
N GLU A 67 -7.87 13.69 -19.39
CA GLU A 67 -6.87 13.75 -20.45
C GLU A 67 -5.46 14.08 -19.93
N GLY A 68 -5.36 14.95 -18.92
CA GLY A 68 -4.08 15.30 -18.29
C GLY A 68 -3.41 14.12 -17.57
N LEU A 69 -4.22 13.33 -16.85
CA LEU A 69 -3.75 12.15 -16.13
C LEU A 69 -3.34 11.03 -17.10
N THR A 70 -4.18 10.71 -18.08
CA THR A 70 -3.87 9.66 -19.08
C THR A 70 -2.61 9.97 -19.91
N LYS A 71 -2.39 11.24 -20.26
CA LYS A 71 -1.13 11.71 -20.88
C LYS A 71 0.07 11.53 -19.95
N SER A 72 -0.10 11.80 -18.66
CA SER A 72 0.94 11.63 -17.65
C SER A 72 1.29 10.15 -17.44
N TYR A 73 0.28 9.28 -17.39
CA TYR A 73 0.47 7.83 -17.31
C TYR A 73 1.24 7.30 -18.51
N SER A 74 0.81 7.68 -19.73
CA SER A 74 1.45 7.26 -20.98
C SER A 74 2.91 7.72 -21.10
N ARG A 75 3.26 8.83 -20.42
CA ARG A 75 4.65 9.32 -20.33
C ARG A 75 5.46 8.54 -19.31
N ALA A 76 4.86 8.17 -18.18
CA ALA A 76 5.53 7.46 -17.08
C ALA A 76 5.71 5.96 -17.37
N LEU A 77 4.71 5.32 -17.98
CA LEU A 77 4.67 3.89 -18.27
C LEU A 77 3.98 3.70 -19.63
N LYS A 78 4.73 3.29 -20.66
CA LYS A 78 4.23 3.30 -22.06
C LYS A 78 3.14 2.26 -22.33
N ASP A 79 3.12 1.19 -21.56
CA ASP A 79 2.25 0.01 -21.69
C ASP A 79 1.27 -0.10 -20.52
N TRP A 80 0.99 1.02 -19.84
CA TRP A 80 0.01 1.06 -18.77
C TRP A 80 -1.37 0.63 -19.28
N LYS A 81 -2.07 -0.11 -18.43
CA LYS A 81 -3.43 -0.56 -18.66
C LYS A 81 -4.37 0.11 -17.66
N HIS A 82 -5.65 0.11 -17.99
CA HIS A 82 -6.68 0.61 -17.10
C HIS A 82 -6.64 -0.03 -15.69
N GLU A 83 -6.32 -1.33 -15.62
CA GLU A 83 -6.15 -2.09 -14.37
C GLU A 83 -4.94 -1.67 -13.52
N ASP A 84 -3.98 -0.94 -14.09
CA ASP A 84 -2.82 -0.42 -13.36
C ASP A 84 -3.15 0.86 -12.58
N ILE A 85 -4.27 1.51 -12.90
CA ILE A 85 -4.70 2.76 -12.29
C ILE A 85 -5.65 2.48 -11.13
N SER A 86 -5.22 2.83 -9.92
CA SER A 86 -6.05 2.80 -8.72
C SER A 86 -6.43 4.21 -8.27
N SER A 87 -7.48 4.33 -7.46
CA SER A 87 -7.83 5.57 -6.76
C SER A 87 -6.66 6.10 -5.92
N SER A 88 -6.64 7.41 -5.69
CA SER A 88 -5.70 8.05 -4.77
C SER A 88 -5.76 7.37 -3.38
N PRO A 89 -4.60 7.09 -2.75
CA PRO A 89 -4.58 6.52 -1.40
C PRO A 89 -5.21 7.45 -0.34
N TYR A 90 -5.45 8.72 -0.69
CA TYR A 90 -6.07 9.73 0.16
C TYR A 90 -7.57 9.94 -0.11
N SER A 91 -8.14 9.32 -1.15
CA SER A 91 -9.58 9.40 -1.47
C SER A 91 -10.39 8.38 -0.67
N ILE A 92 -10.26 8.44 0.65
CA ILE A 92 -10.85 7.50 1.62
C ILE A 92 -12.38 7.55 1.53
N ASP A 93 -13.00 6.37 1.42
CA ASP A 93 -14.45 6.18 1.46
C ASP A 93 -14.91 5.78 2.86
N ASP A 94 -14.22 4.80 3.44
CA ASP A 94 -14.45 4.33 4.81
C ASP A 94 -13.11 4.00 5.50
N TYR A 95 -13.05 4.18 6.82
CA TYR A 95 -11.89 3.88 7.66
C TYR A 95 -11.83 2.40 8.07
N GLN A 96 -12.10 1.53 7.09
CA GLN A 96 -11.88 0.10 7.18
C GLN A 96 -10.65 -0.28 6.37
N ILE A 97 -9.97 -1.36 6.75
CA ILE A 97 -8.83 -1.87 5.97
C ILE A 97 -9.32 -2.22 4.57
N ASN A 98 -8.54 -1.80 3.57
CA ASN A 98 -8.80 -2.13 2.18
C ASN A 98 -8.72 -3.66 2.00
N PRO A 99 -9.77 -4.34 1.49
CA PRO A 99 -9.79 -5.79 1.34
C PRO A 99 -8.65 -6.37 0.49
N LEU A 100 -8.04 -5.55 -0.38
CA LEU A 100 -6.84 -5.92 -1.14
C LEU A 100 -5.60 -6.12 -0.26
N LEU A 101 -5.60 -5.57 0.95
CA LEU A 101 -4.48 -5.62 1.90
C LEU A 101 -4.71 -6.61 3.05
N GLY A 102 -5.94 -7.10 3.22
CA GLY A 102 -6.35 -7.96 4.33
C GLY A 102 -7.58 -7.40 5.03
N ASP A 103 -7.76 -7.82 6.27
CA ASP A 103 -8.79 -7.30 7.18
C ASP A 103 -8.17 -6.63 8.42
N GLU A 104 -9.02 -6.25 9.37
CA GLU A 104 -8.57 -5.62 10.61
C GLU A 104 -7.72 -6.56 11.47
N ASP A 105 -8.02 -7.86 11.50
CA ASP A 105 -7.27 -8.85 12.26
C ASP A 105 -5.85 -9.04 11.69
N ASP A 106 -5.71 -9.07 10.35
CA ASP A 106 -4.41 -9.09 9.68
C ASP A 106 -3.57 -7.85 10.04
N PHE A 107 -4.19 -6.67 10.09
CA PHE A 107 -3.51 -5.43 10.45
C PHE A 107 -3.11 -5.37 11.93
N LEU A 108 -3.99 -5.81 12.83
CA LEU A 108 -3.70 -5.90 14.27
C LEU A 108 -2.61 -6.93 14.55
N TRP A 109 -2.62 -8.07 13.87
CA TRP A 109 -1.55 -9.05 13.94
C TRP A 109 -0.21 -8.41 13.55
N LEU A 110 -0.14 -7.76 12.39
CA LEU A 110 1.10 -7.12 11.94
C LEU A 110 1.57 -6.06 12.95
N LYS A 111 0.66 -5.23 13.45
CA LYS A 111 0.99 -4.25 14.50
C LYS A 111 1.63 -4.93 15.72
N ASN A 112 1.11 -6.06 16.17
CA ASN A 112 1.67 -6.76 17.32
C ASN A 112 3.06 -7.33 17.02
N GLU A 113 3.27 -7.93 15.84
CA GLU A 113 4.60 -8.45 15.45
C GLU A 113 5.65 -7.33 15.36
N LEU A 114 5.27 -6.13 14.89
CA LEU A 114 6.20 -5.01 14.76
C LEU A 114 6.53 -4.29 16.08
N ASN A 115 5.74 -4.53 17.13
CA ASN A 115 5.88 -3.86 18.44
C ASN A 115 6.14 -4.83 19.60
N GLY A 116 6.34 -6.12 19.29
CA GLY A 116 6.59 -7.19 20.26
C GLY A 116 8.02 -7.29 20.75
#